data_AF-A0A259ND90-F1
#
_entry.id   AF-A0A259ND90-F1
#
_cell.length_a   1.000
_cell.length_b   1.000
_cell.length_c   1.000
_cell.angle_alpha   90.00
_cell.angle_beta   90.00
_cell.angle_gamma   90.00
#
_symmetry.space_group_name_H-M   'P 1'
#
loop_
_entity.id
_entity.type
_entity.pdbx_description
1 polymer ?
#
loop_
_entity_poly.entity_id
_entity_poly.type
_entity_poly.pdbx_seq_one_letter_code
_entity_poly.pdbx_strand_id
1 'polypeptide(L)'
;MKTTNAERLKKYRAKMEAAGFKRLSFYAAPELAELINRERQPHECGGRVLERLLLGRAVHRPEYWTPEERAARAAKHSARRRMLAPSP
;
A
#
# COMPACT_ATOMS: atom_id res chain seq x y z
N MET A 1 4.16 15.38 -19.61
CA MET A 1 4.38 13.92 -19.79
C MET A 1 3.67 13.15 -18.70
N LYS A 2 2.73 12.25 -19.03
CA LYS A 2 2.07 11.37 -18.05
C LYS A 2 2.99 10.18 -17.79
N THR A 3 3.56 10.08 -16.60
CA THR A 3 4.32 8.90 -16.18
C THR A 3 3.43 7.66 -16.19
N THR A 4 3.88 6.60 -16.83
CA THR A 4 3.17 5.32 -16.88
C THR A 4 3.21 4.61 -15.53
N ASN A 5 2.30 3.65 -15.32
CA ASN A 5 2.29 2.86 -14.08
C ASN A 5 3.59 2.06 -13.91
N ALA A 6 4.16 1.57 -15.02
CA ALA A 6 5.43 0.85 -15.04
C ALA A 6 6.59 1.74 -14.54
N GLU A 7 6.69 2.98 -15.01
CA GLU A 7 7.72 3.93 -14.57
C GLU A 7 7.57 4.29 -13.09
N ARG A 8 6.33 4.48 -12.61
CA ARG A 8 6.05 4.70 -11.19
C ARG A 8 6.49 3.52 -10.33
N LEU A 9 6.21 2.30 -10.77
CA LEU A 9 6.63 1.07 -10.10
C LEU A 9 8.16 0.96 -10.07
N LYS A 10 8.84 1.27 -11.18
CA LYS A 10 10.32 1.26 -11.25
C LYS A 10 10.94 2.25 -10.26
N LYS A 11 10.45 3.48 -10.23
CA LYS A 11 10.91 4.52 -9.29
C LYS A 11 10.68 4.12 -7.83
N TYR A 12 9.51 3.56 -7.53
CA TYR A 12 9.20 3.09 -6.18
C TYR A 12 10.12 1.94 -5.73
N ARG A 13 10.35 0.95 -6.60
CA ARG A 13 11.26 -0.17 -6.32
C ARG A 13 12.67 0.31 -5.99
N ALA A 14 13.22 1.21 -6.82
CA ALA A 14 14.54 1.80 -6.59
C ALA A 14 14.62 2.54 -5.24
N LYS A 15 13.55 3.27 -4.86
CA LYS A 15 13.48 3.94 -3.54
C LYS A 15 13.50 2.92 -2.39
N MET A 16 12.76 1.83 -2.51
CA MET A 16 12.72 0.80 -1.46
C MET A 16 14.07 0.09 -1.33
N GLU A 17 14.71 -0.24 -2.45
CA GLU A 17 16.05 -0.84 -2.45
C GLU A 17 17.09 0.08 -1.81
N ALA A 18 17.11 1.37 -2.18
CA ALA A 18 18.00 2.36 -1.56
C ALA A 18 17.77 2.54 -0.05
N ALA A 19 16.55 2.27 0.44
CA ALA A 19 16.22 2.29 1.86
C ALA A 19 16.51 0.94 2.57
N GLY A 20 17.20 0.00 1.90
CA GLY A 20 17.61 -1.28 2.47
C GLY A 20 16.54 -2.37 2.46
N PHE A 21 15.38 -2.13 1.82
CA PHE A 21 14.35 -3.15 1.72
C PHE A 21 14.75 -4.23 0.72
N LYS A 22 14.72 -5.50 1.16
CA LYS A 22 14.92 -6.66 0.29
C LYS A 22 13.58 -7.19 -0.20
N ARG A 23 13.51 -7.51 -1.49
CA ARG A 23 12.33 -8.19 -2.05
C ARG A 23 12.35 -9.65 -1.64
N LEU A 24 11.30 -10.08 -0.94
CA LEU A 24 11.02 -11.49 -0.75
C LEU A 24 10.06 -11.95 -1.86
N SER A 25 10.44 -13.02 -2.55
CA SER A 25 9.59 -13.73 -3.49
C SER A 25 9.30 -15.10 -2.88
N PHE A 26 8.03 -15.43 -2.73
CA PHE A 26 7.58 -16.73 -2.25
C PHE A 26 6.65 -17.34 -3.30
N TYR A 27 6.70 -18.66 -3.42
CA TYR A 27 5.73 -19.41 -4.20
C TYR A 27 4.50 -19.66 -3.33
N ALA A 28 3.33 -19.29 -3.83
CA ALA A 28 2.05 -19.57 -3.20
C ALA A 28 1.28 -20.52 -4.12
N ALA A 29 0.59 -21.50 -3.52
CA ALA A 29 -0.35 -22.33 -4.24
C ALA A 29 -1.46 -21.43 -4.86
N PRO A 30 -1.91 -21.67 -6.10
CA PRO A 30 -2.94 -20.85 -6.74
C PRO A 30 -4.23 -20.78 -5.92
N GLU A 31 -4.59 -21.85 -5.23
CA GLU A 31 -5.74 -21.95 -4.34
C GLU A 31 -5.66 -20.95 -3.17
N LEU A 32 -4.44 -20.65 -2.71
CA LEU A 32 -4.23 -19.63 -1.67
C LEU A 32 -4.54 -18.22 -2.21
N ALA A 33 -4.19 -17.94 -3.46
CA ALA A 33 -4.51 -16.65 -4.09
C ALA A 33 -6.03 -16.48 -4.26
N GLU A 34 -6.73 -17.54 -4.63
CA GLU A 34 -8.20 -17.56 -4.72
C GLU A 34 -8.85 -17.33 -3.35
N LEU A 35 -8.39 -18.04 -2.33
CA LEU A 35 -8.87 -17.84 -0.95
C LEU A 35 -8.65 -16.40 -0.48
N ILE A 36 -7.46 -15.84 -0.71
CA ILE A 36 -7.16 -14.44 -0.35
C ILE A 36 -8.10 -13.48 -1.07
N ASN A 37 -8.39 -13.71 -2.36
CA ASN A 37 -9.27 -12.83 -3.12
C ASN A 37 -10.73 -12.93 -2.66
N ARG A 38 -11.21 -14.14 -2.33
CA ARG A 38 -12.57 -14.38 -1.83
C ARG A 38 -12.80 -13.73 -0.46
N GLU A 39 -11.83 -13.85 0.43
CA GLU A 39 -11.93 -13.37 1.83
C GLU A 39 -11.61 -11.88 1.99
N ARG A 40 -11.19 -11.20 0.91
CA ARG A 40 -10.70 -9.82 0.98
C ARG A 40 -11.83 -8.81 1.19
N GLN A 41 -11.70 -8.00 2.24
CA GLN A 41 -12.56 -6.85 2.48
C GLN A 41 -12.13 -5.62 1.66
N PRO A 42 -13.02 -4.64 1.37
CA PRO A 42 -12.72 -3.48 0.52
C PRO A 42 -11.51 -2.63 0.95
N HIS A 43 -11.19 -2.63 2.25
CA HIS A 43 -10.10 -1.87 2.84
C HIS A 43 -8.85 -2.73 3.15
N GLU A 44 -8.87 -4.02 2.83
CA GLU A 44 -7.76 -4.94 3.07
C GLU A 44 -6.90 -5.12 1.82
N CYS A 45 -5.58 -5.12 2.02
CA CYS A 45 -4.65 -5.65 1.04
C CYS A 45 -4.46 -7.16 1.26
N GLY A 46 -4.05 -7.91 0.23
CA GLY A 46 -3.91 -9.37 0.32
C GLY A 46 -3.00 -9.84 1.47
N GLY A 47 -1.97 -9.07 1.81
CA GLY A 47 -1.12 -9.37 2.97
C GLY A 47 -1.87 -9.31 4.31
N ARG A 48 -2.82 -8.37 4.48
CA ARG A 48 -3.66 -8.30 5.68
C ARG A 48 -4.66 -9.45 5.75
N VAL A 49 -5.22 -9.83 4.60
CA VAL A 49 -6.10 -11.01 4.52
C VAL A 49 -5.33 -12.26 4.94
N LEU A 50 -4.13 -12.45 4.40
CA LEU A 50 -3.26 -13.57 4.75
C LEU A 50 -2.92 -13.57 6.25
N GLU A 51 -2.54 -12.42 6.81
CA GLU A 51 -2.26 -12.29 8.25
C GLU A 51 -3.49 -12.68 9.09
N ARG A 52 -4.68 -12.20 8.72
CA ARG A 52 -5.93 -12.57 9.39
C ARG A 52 -6.25 -14.06 9.27
N LEU A 53 -6.04 -14.66 8.11
CA LEU A 53 -6.27 -16.10 7.90
C LEU A 53 -5.30 -16.96 8.71
N LEU A 54 -4.04 -16.53 8.85
CA LEU A 54 -3.03 -17.29 9.59
C LEU A 54 -3.11 -17.08 11.11
N LEU A 55 -3.39 -15.85 11.55
CA LEU A 55 -3.29 -15.45 12.96
C LEU A 55 -4.65 -15.21 13.63
N GLY A 56 -5.75 -15.39 12.90
CA GLY A 56 -7.11 -15.06 13.34
C GLY A 56 -7.40 -13.56 13.42
N ARG A 57 -6.39 -12.70 13.26
CA ARG A 57 -6.49 -11.24 13.30
C ARG A 57 -5.41 -10.60 12.42
N ALA A 58 -5.75 -9.48 11.78
CA ALA A 58 -4.76 -8.61 11.15
C ALA A 58 -4.30 -7.58 12.19
N VAL A 59 -3.02 -7.61 12.58
CA VAL A 59 -2.49 -6.72 13.61
C VAL A 59 -2.39 -5.30 13.04
N HIS A 60 -2.57 -4.29 13.90
CA HIS A 60 -2.33 -2.92 13.48
C HIS A 60 -0.85 -2.77 13.10
N ARG A 61 -0.59 -2.29 11.88
CA ARG A 61 0.78 -2.06 11.42
C ARG A 61 1.40 -0.97 12.31
N PRO A 62 2.65 -1.14 12.77
CA PRO A 62 3.35 -0.06 13.45
C PRO A 62 3.33 1.22 12.63
N GLU A 63 3.07 2.34 13.30
CA GLU A 63 3.14 3.65 12.67
C GLU A 63 4.58 3.90 12.22
N TYR A 64 4.80 4.00 10.91
CA TYR A 64 6.11 4.17 10.30
C TYR A 64 6.39 5.63 9.91
N TRP A 65 5.42 6.52 10.14
CA TRP A 65 5.58 7.94 9.90
C TRP A 65 5.78 8.69 11.21
N THR A 66 6.79 9.54 11.19
CA THR A 66 6.92 10.61 12.18
C THR A 66 5.71 11.54 12.14
N PRO A 67 5.40 12.25 13.24
CA PRO A 67 4.34 13.26 13.25
C PRO A 67 4.46 14.28 12.10
N GLU A 68 5.68 14.71 11.78
CA GLU A 68 5.99 15.66 10.73
C GLU A 68 5.66 15.11 9.34
N GLU A 69 6.05 13.86 9.06
CA GLU A 69 5.73 13.19 7.78
C GLU A 69 4.22 12.98 7.61
N ARG A 70 3.51 12.72 8.71
CA ARG A 70 2.05 12.57 8.74
C ARG A 70 1.38 13.90 8.40
N ALA A 71 1.81 14.99 9.02
CA ALA A 71 1.32 16.33 8.76
C ALA A 71 1.58 16.75 7.30
N ALA A 72 2.78 16.48 6.76
CA ALA A 72 3.13 16.77 5.38
C ALA A 72 2.25 16.00 4.37
N ARG A 73 1.94 14.71 4.64
CA ARG A 73 1.02 13.93 3.81
C ARG A 73 -0.42 14.44 3.88
N ALA A 74 -0.90 14.79 5.07
CA ALA A 74 -2.24 15.33 5.25
C ALA A 74 -2.42 16.64 4.49
N ALA A 75 -1.45 17.56 4.60
CA ALA A 75 -1.43 18.82 3.86
C ALA A 75 -1.42 18.61 2.34
N LYS A 76 -0.62 17.65 1.85
CA LYS A 76 -0.62 17.29 0.43
C LYS A 76 -1.98 16.76 -0.05
N HIS A 77 -2.64 15.95 0.77
CA HIS A 77 -3.93 15.35 0.43
C HIS A 77 -5.07 16.38 0.44
N SER A 78 -5.06 17.31 1.41
CA SER A 78 -6.04 18.40 1.47
C SER A 78 -5.87 19.38 0.30
N ALA A 79 -4.63 19.77 -0.03
CA ALA A 79 -4.34 20.59 -1.21
C ALA A 79 -4.84 19.96 -2.51
N ARG A 80 -4.61 18.65 -2.68
CA ARG A 80 -5.07 17.92 -3.87
C ARG A 80 -6.60 17.81 -3.95
N ARG A 81 -7.28 17.64 -2.82
CA ARG A 81 -8.75 17.67 -2.77
C ARG A 81 -9.32 19.04 -3.13
N ARG A 82 -8.71 20.12 -2.67
CA ARG A 82 -9.11 21.49 -3.03
C ARG A 82 -8.95 21.79 -4.52
N MET A 83 -7.91 21.26 -5.16
CA MET A 83 -7.69 21.41 -6.61
C MET A 83 -8.64 20.57 -7.48
N LEU A 84 -9.27 19.53 -6.92
CA LEU A 84 -10.17 18.62 -7.63
C LEU A 84 -11.65 18.88 -7.31
N ALA A 85 -11.94 19.86 -6.44
CA ALA A 85 -13.30 20.32 -6.23
C ALA A 85 -13.76 21.05 -7.50
N PRO A 86 -14.93 20.71 -8.09
CA PRO A 86 -15.49 21.52 -9.15
C PRO A 86 -15.73 22.94 -8.62
N SER A 87 -15.31 23.96 -9.38
CA SER A 87 -15.69 25.34 -9.11
C SER A 87 -17.22 25.44 -9.02
N PRO A 88 -17.76 26.30 -8.13
CA PRO A 88 -19.19 26.51 -7.99
C PRO A 88 -19.83 26.99 -9.30
#